data_AF-A0A9W8HK37-F1
#
_entry.id   AF-A0A9W8HK37-F1
#
_cell.length_a   1.000
_cell.length_b   1.000
_cell.length_c   1.000
_cell.angle_alpha   90.00
_cell.angle_beta   90.00
_cell.angle_gamma   90.00
#
_symmetry.space_group_name_H-M   'P 1'
#
loop_
_entity.id
_entity.type
_entity.pdbx_description
1 polymer ?
#
loop_
_entity_poly.entity_id
_entity_poly.type
_entity_poly.pdbx_seq_one_letter_code
_entity_poly.pdbx_strand_id
1 'polypeptide(L)'
;MDIFTNSIESQVIPLTVIDTQGSFSNIPFVFIYENKTGSSAFMQSNTLRNSFFMTMQQVPMFAGRIKTKGRGRASIIVDKSNINMPDYRESNSDAHFDDLKAAGYRWSSWPQGVNTAGPMTKAGENGEIKLINVHVIRLKKNSGVMIYVSMVHYAVDGPAHMEIVLRWCQNFRLMEEGHLANMVNLPPFVTDRSLIQSCLSSERVPVDAETEKTFTGFSFAAEWLAWISPKLRGRIISKVVDHDGTSAASD
;
A
#
# COMPACT_ATOMS: atom_id res chain seq x y z
N MET A 1 19.66 0.67 0.15
CA MET A 1 19.03 -0.40 0.97
C MET A 1 19.56 -0.36 2.38
N ASP A 2 20.88 -0.43 2.56
CA ASP A 2 21.53 -0.43 3.89
C ASP A 2 21.17 0.80 4.74
N ILE A 3 21.06 1.97 4.13
CA ILE A 3 20.63 3.20 4.82
C ILE A 3 19.22 3.03 5.41
N PHE A 4 18.30 2.42 4.66
CA PHE A 4 16.94 2.14 5.15
C PHE A 4 16.96 1.12 6.28
N THR A 5 17.63 -0.03 6.11
CA THR A 5 17.66 -1.05 7.17
C THR A 5 18.31 -0.55 8.46
N ASN A 6 19.33 0.31 8.34
CA ASN A 6 20.03 0.88 9.48
C ASN A 6 19.20 1.94 10.23
N SER A 7 18.28 2.62 9.54
CA SER A 7 17.39 3.61 10.16
C SER A 7 16.17 3.01 10.85
N ILE A 8 15.87 1.72 10.64
CA ILE A 8 14.73 1.06 11.27
C ILE A 8 15.05 0.72 12.73
N GLU A 9 14.11 1.06 13.61
CA GLU A 9 14.09 0.67 15.01
C GLU A 9 12.98 -0.34 15.29
N SER A 10 13.23 -1.26 16.23
CA SER A 10 12.21 -2.21 16.66
C SER A 10 11.12 -1.49 17.43
N GLN A 11 9.86 -1.70 17.05
CA GLN A 11 8.72 -1.07 17.70
C GLN A 11 7.43 -1.87 17.50
N VAL A 12 6.46 -1.62 18.37
CA VAL A 12 5.12 -2.21 18.30
C VAL A 12 4.13 -1.08 18.09
N ILE A 13 3.47 -1.09 16.93
CA ILE A 13 2.48 -0.08 16.57
C ILE A 13 1.10 -0.72 16.77
N PRO A 14 0.35 -0.35 17.82
CA PRO A 14 -0.98 -0.89 18.04
C PRO A 14 -1.93 -0.41 16.94
N LEU A 15 -2.76 -1.33 16.44
CA LEU A 15 -3.83 -1.01 15.51
C LEU A 15 -5.13 -0.86 16.29
N THR A 16 -5.89 0.17 15.94
CA THR A 16 -7.22 0.43 16.49
C THR A 16 -8.24 -0.51 15.87
N VAL A 17 -9.47 -0.50 16.41
CA VAL A 17 -10.57 -1.28 15.84
C VAL A 17 -10.89 -0.82 14.41
N ILE A 18 -10.83 0.48 14.12
CA ILE A 18 -11.09 1.05 12.79
C ILE A 18 -10.12 0.47 11.77
N ASP A 19 -8.85 0.34 12.12
CA ASP A 19 -7.81 -0.22 11.25
C ASP A 19 -8.05 -1.67 10.89
N THR A 20 -8.75 -2.40 11.76
CA THR A 20 -9.08 -3.80 11.52
C THR A 20 -10.31 -3.97 10.63
N GLN A 21 -11.11 -2.93 10.39
CA GLN A 21 -12.27 -3.00 9.49
C GLN A 21 -11.84 -3.20 8.03
N GLY A 22 -10.77 -2.53 7.60
CA GLY A 22 -10.16 -2.70 6.27
C GLY A 22 -9.18 -3.88 6.16
N SER A 23 -9.05 -4.70 7.20
CA SER A 23 -7.94 -5.65 7.39
C SER A 23 -7.63 -6.64 6.24
N PHE A 24 -8.58 -6.87 5.35
CA PHE A 24 -8.47 -7.89 4.31
C PHE A 24 -8.18 -7.30 2.92
N SER A 25 -8.21 -5.98 2.76
CA SER A 25 -8.01 -5.32 1.48
C SER A 25 -6.67 -4.59 1.39
N ASN A 26 -6.19 -4.50 0.16
CA ASN A 26 -5.17 -3.53 -0.21
C ASN A 26 -5.87 -2.29 -0.79
N ILE A 27 -5.18 -1.17 -0.74
CA ILE A 27 -5.54 0.07 -1.43
C ILE A 27 -4.61 0.21 -2.64
N PRO A 28 -5.01 -0.27 -3.84
CA PRO A 28 -4.20 -0.15 -5.04
C PRO A 28 -4.48 1.17 -5.78
N PHE A 29 -3.43 1.88 -6.15
CA PHE A 29 -3.47 2.98 -7.11
C PHE A 29 -2.47 2.76 -8.23
N VAL A 30 -2.84 3.21 -9.44
CA VAL A 30 -1.96 3.19 -10.61
C VAL A 30 -1.82 4.61 -11.13
N PHE A 31 -0.57 5.02 -11.30
CA PHE A 31 -0.20 6.31 -11.86
C PHE A 31 0.49 6.09 -13.21
N ILE A 32 0.03 6.78 -14.25
CA ILE A 32 0.56 6.61 -15.61
C ILE A 32 1.10 7.96 -16.08
N TYR A 33 2.38 7.98 -16.46
CA TYR A 33 3.10 9.19 -16.84
C TYR A 33 3.67 9.07 -18.26
N GLU A 34 3.40 10.09 -19.09
CA GLU A 34 3.92 10.22 -20.45
C GLU A 34 5.32 10.81 -20.46
N ASN A 35 6.23 10.24 -21.25
CA ASN A 35 7.52 10.87 -21.55
C ASN A 35 7.45 11.64 -22.87
N LYS A 36 6.96 12.87 -22.83
CA LYS A 36 6.77 13.70 -24.04
C LYS A 36 8.06 14.07 -24.76
N THR A 37 9.19 14.08 -24.05
CA THR A 37 10.47 14.54 -24.60
C THR A 37 11.33 13.39 -25.11
N GLY A 38 10.95 12.14 -24.83
CA GLY A 38 11.81 10.97 -25.09
C GLY A 38 13.10 10.99 -24.26
N SER A 39 13.18 11.82 -23.21
CA SER A 39 14.39 11.98 -22.41
C SER A 39 14.78 10.68 -21.72
N SER A 40 16.03 10.25 -21.88
CA SER A 40 16.60 9.11 -21.15
C SER A 40 16.71 9.36 -19.64
N ALA A 41 16.61 10.62 -19.21
CA ALA A 41 16.59 11.00 -17.80
C ALA A 41 15.18 10.95 -17.18
N PHE A 42 14.14 10.60 -17.94
CA PHE A 42 12.76 10.56 -17.45
C PHE A 42 12.58 9.54 -16.31
N MET A 43 12.32 10.04 -15.10
CA MET A 43 12.07 9.24 -13.88
C MET A 43 13.14 8.14 -13.65
N GLN A 44 14.42 8.49 -13.61
CA GLN A 44 15.52 7.51 -13.51
C GLN A 44 15.31 6.46 -12.40
N SER A 45 15.55 5.18 -12.73
CA SER A 45 15.31 4.02 -11.86
C SER A 45 15.96 4.14 -10.48
N ASN A 46 17.24 4.52 -10.43
CA ASN A 46 17.97 4.64 -9.17
C ASN A 46 17.39 5.75 -8.30
N THR A 47 17.10 6.92 -8.87
CA THR A 47 16.50 8.05 -8.13
C THR A 47 15.12 7.67 -7.62
N LEU A 48 14.29 7.02 -8.45
CA LEU A 48 12.94 6.59 -8.10
C LEU A 48 12.95 5.57 -6.95
N ARG A 49 13.84 4.58 -7.02
CA ARG A 49 14.00 3.57 -5.97
C ARG A 49 14.59 4.15 -4.69
N ASN A 50 15.61 5.01 -4.79
CA ASN A 50 16.26 5.58 -3.62
C ASN A 50 15.34 6.55 -2.89
N SER A 51 14.58 7.38 -3.61
CA SER A 51 13.59 8.27 -3.00
C SER A 51 12.46 7.50 -2.34
N PHE A 52 12.07 6.35 -2.91
CA PHE A 52 11.09 5.46 -2.28
C PHE A 52 11.59 4.97 -0.92
N PHE A 53 12.80 4.42 -0.86
CA PHE A 53 13.34 3.93 0.41
C PHE A 53 13.60 5.05 1.40
N MET A 54 13.98 6.25 0.96
CA MET A 54 14.04 7.43 1.84
C MET A 54 12.67 7.80 2.41
N THR A 55 11.60 7.74 1.62
CA THR A 55 10.24 7.91 2.15
C THR A 55 9.92 6.83 3.18
N MET A 56 10.27 5.57 2.91
CA MET A 56 10.00 4.46 3.84
C MET A 56 10.70 4.61 5.19
N GLN A 57 11.83 5.32 5.26
CA GLN A 57 12.49 5.63 6.54
C GLN A 57 11.60 6.46 7.47
N GLN A 58 10.71 7.29 6.90
CA GLN A 58 9.82 8.17 7.64
C GLN A 58 8.51 7.47 8.05
N VAL A 59 8.22 6.29 7.47
CA VAL A 59 7.05 5.46 7.74
C VAL A 59 7.46 4.01 8.05
N PRO A 60 8.21 3.79 9.16
CA PRO A 60 8.82 2.50 9.48
C PRO A 60 7.82 1.36 9.65
N MET A 61 6.53 1.64 9.82
CA MET A 61 5.49 0.60 9.90
C MET A 61 5.49 -0.33 8.70
N PHE A 62 5.86 0.14 7.50
CA PHE A 62 5.91 -0.70 6.29
C PHE A 62 7.05 -1.73 6.30
N ALA A 63 7.99 -1.63 7.23
CA ALA A 63 9.02 -2.62 7.51
C ALA A 63 8.54 -3.76 8.44
N GLY A 64 7.30 -3.68 8.93
CA GLY A 64 6.76 -4.57 9.95
C GLY A 64 5.91 -5.74 9.45
N ARG A 65 5.36 -6.48 10.41
CA ARG A 65 4.41 -7.58 10.18
C ARG A 65 3.14 -7.39 11.01
N ILE A 66 2.00 -7.72 10.42
CA ILE A 66 0.73 -7.73 11.15
C ILE A 66 0.71 -8.94 12.10
N LYS A 67 0.52 -8.68 13.40
CA LYS A 67 0.31 -9.68 14.43
C LYS A 67 -1.05 -9.48 15.06
N THR A 68 -1.90 -10.51 15.00
CA THR A 68 -3.19 -10.52 15.69
C THR A 68 -3.04 -11.20 17.06
N LYS A 69 -3.72 -10.67 18.08
CA LYS A 69 -3.74 -11.23 19.45
C LYS A 69 -5.11 -11.84 19.81
N GLY A 70 -5.97 -12.08 18.82
CA GLY A 70 -7.37 -12.47 19.01
C GLY A 70 -8.29 -11.30 19.37
N ARG A 71 -9.61 -11.52 19.35
CA ARG A 71 -10.66 -10.52 19.66
C ARG A 71 -10.51 -9.20 18.87
N GLY A 72 -10.18 -9.29 17.59
CA GLY A 72 -10.01 -8.12 16.73
C GLY A 72 -8.80 -7.23 17.05
N ARG A 73 -7.95 -7.59 18.03
CA ARG A 73 -6.75 -6.80 18.35
C ARG A 73 -5.60 -7.16 17.41
N ALA A 74 -5.05 -6.15 16.75
CA ALA A 74 -3.91 -6.29 15.86
C ALA A 74 -2.82 -5.27 16.19
N SER A 75 -1.60 -5.55 15.76
CA SER A 75 -0.47 -4.62 15.85
C SER A 75 0.47 -4.85 14.68
N ILE A 76 1.17 -3.81 14.25
CA ILE A 76 2.31 -3.94 13.34
C ILE A 76 3.56 -4.06 14.19
N ILE A 77 4.29 -5.17 14.03
CA ILE A 77 5.55 -5.43 14.72
C ILE A 77 6.68 -5.12 13.76
N VAL A 78 7.43 -4.06 14.03
CA VAL A 78 8.67 -3.74 13.33
C VAL A 78 9.80 -4.35 14.13
N ASP A 79 10.59 -5.20 13.49
CA ASP A 79 11.72 -5.91 14.11
C ASP A 79 12.99 -5.61 13.32
N LYS A 80 13.91 -4.86 13.92
CA LYS A 80 15.19 -4.48 13.29
C LYS A 80 16.04 -5.69 12.91
N SER A 81 15.95 -6.78 13.66
CA SER A 81 16.71 -8.01 13.39
C SER A 81 16.10 -8.86 12.27
N ASN A 82 14.84 -8.58 11.92
CA ASN A 82 14.08 -9.34 10.94
C ASN A 82 13.12 -8.41 10.18
N ILE A 83 13.66 -7.53 9.36
CA ILE A 83 12.87 -6.53 8.64
C ILE A 83 12.02 -7.20 7.55
N ASN A 84 10.71 -6.93 7.53
CA ASN A 84 9.86 -7.26 6.40
C ASN A 84 9.99 -6.16 5.34
N MET A 85 10.97 -6.28 4.45
CA MET A 85 11.27 -5.24 3.47
C MET A 85 10.04 -4.87 2.61
N PRO A 86 9.76 -3.56 2.42
CA PRO A 86 8.86 -3.07 1.38
C PRO A 86 9.16 -3.74 0.03
N ASP A 87 8.13 -4.18 -0.69
CA ASP A 87 8.33 -4.73 -2.03
C ASP A 87 8.44 -3.59 -3.05
N TYR A 88 9.56 -3.57 -3.77
CA TYR A 88 9.83 -2.63 -4.84
C TYR A 88 10.42 -3.40 -6.01
N ARG A 89 9.71 -3.41 -7.13
CA ARG A 89 10.18 -4.01 -8.37
C ARG A 89 10.04 -3.06 -9.54
N GLU A 90 10.90 -3.26 -10.52
CA GLU A 90 10.89 -2.55 -11.78
C GLU A 90 10.94 -3.54 -12.93
N SER A 91 10.13 -3.34 -13.97
CA SER A 91 10.11 -4.17 -15.17
C SER A 91 9.94 -3.33 -16.43
N ASN A 92 10.19 -3.94 -17.59
CA ASN A 92 9.91 -3.36 -18.89
C ASN A 92 8.61 -3.96 -19.46
N SER A 93 7.95 -3.22 -20.35
CA SER A 93 6.76 -3.65 -21.07
C SER A 93 6.89 -3.33 -22.56
N ASP A 94 6.28 -4.18 -23.38
CA ASP A 94 6.14 -3.96 -24.83
C ASP A 94 4.98 -3.01 -25.19
N ALA A 95 4.17 -2.59 -24.21
CA ALA A 95 3.11 -1.59 -24.43
C ALA A 95 3.69 -0.18 -24.59
N HIS A 96 3.24 0.56 -25.60
CA HIS A 96 3.57 1.98 -25.76
C HIS A 96 2.55 2.87 -25.03
N PHE A 97 2.95 4.06 -24.60
CA PHE A 97 2.05 4.99 -23.89
C PHE A 97 0.84 5.40 -24.74
N ASP A 98 1.06 5.65 -26.04
CA ASP A 98 -0.02 6.01 -26.97
C ASP A 98 -1.09 4.93 -27.10
N ASP A 99 -0.72 3.65 -27.01
CA ASP A 99 -1.68 2.54 -27.06
C ASP A 99 -2.59 2.57 -25.82
N LEU A 100 -2.01 2.82 -24.64
CA LEU A 100 -2.76 2.97 -23.38
C LEU A 100 -3.71 4.16 -23.45
N LYS A 101 -3.22 5.29 -23.96
CA LYS A 101 -4.01 6.52 -24.13
C LYS A 101 -5.14 6.35 -25.14
N ALA A 102 -4.88 5.73 -26.29
CA ALA A 102 -5.89 5.43 -27.31
C ALA A 102 -6.97 4.49 -26.77
N ALA A 103 -6.60 3.55 -25.90
CA ALA A 103 -7.54 2.67 -25.21
C ALA A 103 -8.28 3.33 -24.03
N GLY A 104 -8.05 4.63 -23.76
CA GLY A 104 -8.65 5.34 -22.63
C GLY A 104 -8.21 4.82 -21.26
N TYR A 105 -7.00 4.26 -21.17
CA TYR A 105 -6.40 3.68 -19.96
C TYR A 105 -7.26 2.57 -19.31
N ARG A 106 -8.06 1.85 -20.09
CA ARG A 106 -8.83 0.70 -19.60
C ARG A 106 -7.92 -0.38 -19.01
N TRP A 107 -8.33 -1.02 -17.92
CA TRP A 107 -7.56 -2.10 -17.29
C TRP A 107 -7.13 -3.20 -18.25
N SER A 108 -7.99 -3.56 -19.21
CA SER A 108 -7.72 -4.59 -20.22
C SER A 108 -6.60 -4.23 -21.20
N SER A 109 -6.23 -2.95 -21.33
CA SER A 109 -5.10 -2.52 -22.18
C SER A 109 -3.79 -2.44 -21.43
N TRP A 110 -3.78 -2.64 -20.11
CA TRP A 110 -2.58 -2.51 -19.31
C TRP A 110 -1.63 -3.69 -19.54
N PRO A 111 -0.30 -3.47 -19.48
CA PRO A 111 0.71 -4.52 -19.45
C PRO A 111 0.34 -5.69 -18.52
N GLN A 112 0.62 -6.93 -18.92
CA GLN A 112 0.39 -8.04 -18.00
C GLN A 112 1.23 -7.91 -16.73
N GLY A 113 0.64 -8.28 -15.59
CA GLY A 113 1.33 -8.28 -14.30
C GLY A 113 1.44 -6.92 -13.59
N VAL A 114 0.69 -5.87 -14.00
CA VAL A 114 0.61 -4.61 -13.21
C VAL A 114 0.14 -4.86 -11.79
N ASN A 115 -0.86 -5.73 -11.64
CA ASN A 115 -1.46 -6.02 -10.35
C ASN A 115 -0.62 -7.03 -9.59
N THR A 116 0.22 -6.52 -8.71
CA THR A 116 1.24 -7.33 -8.04
C THR A 116 0.78 -7.88 -6.69
N ALA A 117 -0.12 -7.17 -6.02
CA ALA A 117 -0.61 -7.53 -4.69
C ALA A 117 -2.07 -8.00 -4.70
N GLY A 118 -2.83 -7.74 -5.77
CA GLY A 118 -4.27 -7.98 -5.82
C GLY A 118 -5.06 -7.02 -4.95
N PRO A 119 -6.41 -7.06 -5.01
CA PRO A 119 -7.27 -6.24 -4.16
C PRO A 119 -7.33 -6.75 -2.72
N MET A 120 -7.05 -8.05 -2.50
CA MET A 120 -7.09 -8.68 -1.18
C MET A 120 -5.68 -8.90 -0.65
N THR A 121 -5.48 -8.60 0.63
CA THR A 121 -4.19 -8.82 1.31
C THR A 121 -3.89 -10.32 1.38
N LYS A 122 -2.79 -10.75 0.78
CA LYS A 122 -2.33 -12.14 0.79
C LYS A 122 -0.88 -12.22 1.28
N ALA A 123 -0.53 -13.36 1.88
CA ALA A 123 0.86 -13.70 2.10
C ALA A 123 1.55 -14.02 0.76
N GLY A 124 2.77 -13.52 0.58
CA GLY A 124 3.64 -13.92 -0.53
C GLY A 124 4.19 -15.34 -0.36
N GLU A 125 5.10 -15.73 -1.26
CA GLU A 125 5.70 -17.07 -1.28
C GLU A 125 6.47 -17.40 0.00
N ASN A 126 7.12 -16.40 0.60
CA ASN A 126 7.81 -16.52 1.89
C ASN A 126 6.83 -16.58 3.09
N GLY A 127 5.53 -16.63 2.81
CA GLY A 127 4.48 -16.65 3.81
C GLY A 127 4.21 -15.29 4.45
N GLU A 128 4.90 -14.21 4.09
CA GLU A 128 4.73 -12.89 4.72
C GLU A 128 3.81 -11.97 3.92
N ILE A 129 3.05 -11.15 4.64
CA ILE A 129 2.25 -10.09 4.03
C ILE A 129 3.14 -8.87 3.85
N LYS A 130 3.29 -8.40 2.62
CA LYS A 130 3.95 -7.13 2.33
C LYS A 130 2.99 -5.98 2.58
N LEU A 131 3.37 -5.06 3.47
CA LEU A 131 2.51 -3.95 3.87
C LEU A 131 2.45 -2.85 2.80
N ILE A 132 3.45 -2.81 1.91
CA ILE A 132 3.48 -1.97 0.72
C ILE A 132 4.14 -2.75 -0.42
N ASN A 133 3.57 -2.61 -1.62
CA ASN A 133 4.07 -3.19 -2.85
C ASN A 133 4.10 -2.09 -3.92
N VAL A 134 5.26 -1.88 -4.52
CA VAL A 134 5.47 -0.91 -5.60
C VAL A 134 5.99 -1.65 -6.83
N HIS A 135 5.35 -1.41 -7.97
CA HIS A 135 5.79 -1.92 -9.26
C HIS A 135 5.87 -0.79 -10.27
N VAL A 136 7.11 -0.47 -10.66
CA VAL A 136 7.43 0.47 -11.72
C VAL A 136 7.54 -0.28 -13.04
N ILE A 137 6.79 0.14 -14.04
CA ILE A 137 6.74 -0.51 -15.36
C ILE A 137 7.17 0.53 -16.39
N ARG A 138 8.33 0.30 -16.99
CA ARG A 138 8.86 1.11 -18.09
C ARG A 138 8.15 0.72 -19.38
N LEU A 139 7.48 1.68 -20.01
CA LEU A 139 6.78 1.47 -21.26
C LEU A 139 7.77 1.47 -22.44
N LYS A 140 7.34 0.84 -23.53
CA LYS A 140 8.14 0.60 -24.73
C LYS A 140 8.79 1.89 -25.24
N LYS A 141 10.05 1.79 -25.66
CA LYS A 141 10.82 2.92 -26.21
C LYS A 141 10.89 4.13 -25.27
N ASN A 142 10.83 3.91 -23.95
CA ASN A 142 10.83 4.98 -22.95
C ASN A 142 9.69 6.00 -23.17
N SER A 143 8.56 5.57 -23.73
CA SER A 143 7.40 6.42 -24.03
C SER A 143 6.68 6.91 -22.76
N GLY A 144 6.92 6.26 -21.62
CA GLY A 144 6.28 6.58 -20.36
C GLY A 144 6.60 5.56 -19.27
N VAL A 145 5.99 5.78 -18.11
CA VAL A 145 6.12 4.93 -16.93
C VAL A 145 4.74 4.72 -16.32
N MET A 146 4.45 3.50 -15.91
CA MET A 146 3.30 3.19 -15.06
C MET A 146 3.80 2.74 -13.69
N ILE A 147 3.23 3.28 -12.62
CA ILE A 147 3.60 2.98 -11.23
C ILE A 147 2.36 2.45 -10.53
N TYR A 148 2.39 1.16 -10.20
CA TYR A 148 1.41 0.54 -9.30
C TYR A 148 1.92 0.66 -7.86
N VAL A 149 1.07 1.20 -6.98
CA VAL A 149 1.33 1.30 -5.54
C VAL A 149 0.17 0.65 -4.83
N SER A 150 0.46 -0.32 -3.97
CA SER A 150 -0.55 -1.02 -3.19
C SER A 150 -0.10 -1.12 -1.74
N MET A 151 -0.86 -0.50 -0.85
CA MET A 151 -0.62 -0.54 0.59
C MET A 151 -1.73 -1.35 1.27
N VAL A 152 -1.41 -2.11 2.31
CA VAL A 152 -2.44 -2.82 3.07
C VAL A 152 -3.30 -1.80 3.82
N HIS A 153 -4.61 -1.97 3.77
CA HIS A 153 -5.53 -1.03 4.42
C HIS A 153 -5.45 -1.10 5.96
N TYR A 154 -4.81 -2.15 6.50
CA TYR A 154 -4.39 -2.21 7.90
C TYR A 154 -3.47 -1.06 8.32
N ALA A 155 -2.59 -0.61 7.43
CA ALA A 155 -1.55 0.34 7.75
C ALA A 155 -1.98 1.78 7.47
N VAL A 156 -2.80 2.00 6.44
CA VAL A 156 -3.17 3.33 5.95
C VAL A 156 -4.58 3.34 5.40
N ASP A 157 -5.21 4.51 5.42
CA ASP A 157 -6.43 4.80 4.67
C ASP A 157 -6.09 5.48 3.33
N GLY A 158 -7.13 5.88 2.57
CA GLY A 158 -6.97 6.56 1.29
C GLY A 158 -6.16 7.87 1.38
N PRO A 159 -6.49 8.81 2.28
CA PRO A 159 -5.72 10.03 2.48
C PRO A 159 -4.25 9.78 2.84
N ALA A 160 -3.97 8.90 3.81
CA ALA A 160 -2.60 8.57 4.19
C ALA A 160 -1.82 7.92 3.04
N HIS A 161 -2.47 7.07 2.24
CA HIS A 161 -1.88 6.52 1.02
C HIS A 161 -1.40 7.63 0.08
N MET A 162 -2.25 8.63 -0.20
CA MET A 162 -1.89 9.76 -1.07
C MET A 162 -0.78 10.62 -0.48
N GLU A 163 -0.78 10.87 0.82
CA GLU A 163 0.28 11.62 1.49
C GLU A 163 1.64 10.91 1.40
N ILE A 164 1.66 9.59 1.52
CA ILE A 164 2.89 8.79 1.34
C ILE A 164 3.41 8.88 -0.09
N VAL A 165 2.53 8.77 -1.09
CA VAL A 165 2.92 8.93 -2.50
C VAL A 165 3.40 10.36 -2.77
N LEU A 166 2.73 11.37 -2.22
CA LEU A 166 3.15 12.77 -2.34
C LEU A 166 4.54 12.99 -1.74
N ARG A 167 4.81 12.42 -0.55
CA ARG A 167 6.14 12.49 0.05
C ARG A 167 7.19 11.81 -0.81
N TRP A 168 6.87 10.68 -1.42
CA TRP A 168 7.77 10.03 -2.37
C TRP A 168 8.10 10.93 -3.56
N CYS A 169 7.10 11.60 -4.14
CA CYS A 169 7.31 12.59 -5.20
C CYS A 169 8.18 13.79 -4.74
N GLN A 170 7.97 14.29 -3.52
CA GLN A 170 8.79 15.37 -2.95
C GLN A 170 10.25 14.93 -2.78
N ASN A 171 10.47 13.75 -2.18
CA ASN A 171 11.81 13.20 -2.01
C ASN A 171 12.51 12.94 -3.35
N PHE A 172 11.77 12.43 -4.34
CA PHE A 172 12.28 12.21 -5.70
C PHE A 172 12.78 13.52 -6.33
N ARG A 173 11.96 14.56 -6.29
CA ARG A 173 12.29 15.88 -6.85
C ARG A 173 13.48 16.51 -6.15
N LEU A 174 13.54 16.47 -4.82
CA LEU A 174 14.69 16.98 -4.07
C LEU A 174 15.98 16.22 -4.41
N MET A 175 15.91 14.91 -4.68
CA MET A 175 17.06 14.15 -5.16
C MET A 175 17.49 14.58 -6.57
N GLU A 176 16.52 14.69 -7.49
CA GLU A 176 16.76 15.06 -8.88
C GLU A 176 17.40 16.45 -9.00
N GLU A 177 16.95 17.41 -8.18
CA GLU A 177 17.47 18.77 -8.14
C GLU A 177 18.79 18.90 -7.33
N GLY A 178 19.27 17.84 -6.68
CA GLY A 178 20.46 17.89 -5.82
C GLY A 178 20.24 18.63 -4.49
N HIS A 179 19.00 18.79 -4.06
CA HIS A 179 18.57 19.53 -2.86
C HIS A 179 18.26 18.62 -1.66
N LEU A 180 19.00 17.52 -1.49
CA LEU A 180 18.78 16.56 -0.39
C LEU A 180 18.76 17.20 1.00
N ALA A 181 19.57 18.25 1.23
CA ALA A 181 19.60 18.98 2.49
C ALA A 181 18.24 19.60 2.86
N ASN A 182 17.39 19.90 1.88
CA ASN A 182 16.07 20.50 2.11
C ASN A 182 15.01 19.50 2.58
N MET A 183 15.32 18.20 2.63
CA MET A 183 14.38 17.18 3.13
C MET A 183 13.97 17.42 4.59
N VAL A 184 14.86 18.02 5.39
CA VAL A 184 14.58 18.36 6.81
C VAL A 184 13.47 19.40 6.95
N ASN A 185 13.17 20.14 5.88
CA ASN A 185 12.12 21.17 5.86
C ASN A 185 10.76 20.59 5.46
N LEU A 186 10.69 19.32 5.05
CA LEU A 186 9.42 18.68 4.75
C LEU A 186 8.65 18.42 6.06
N PRO A 187 7.31 18.58 6.07
CA PRO A 187 6.51 18.31 7.25
C PRO A 187 6.78 16.89 7.80
N PRO A 188 6.87 16.67 9.11
CA PRO A 188 7.04 15.32 9.63
C PRO A 188 5.79 14.47 9.33
N PHE A 189 5.97 13.17 9.09
CA PHE A 189 4.83 12.26 9.11
C PHE A 189 4.31 12.11 10.53
N VAL A 190 3.02 12.36 10.71
CA VAL A 190 2.34 12.07 11.97
C VAL A 190 1.86 10.62 11.92
N THR A 191 2.62 9.73 12.54
CA THR A 191 2.26 8.30 12.66
C THR A 191 1.63 7.96 14.01
N ASP A 192 1.55 8.94 14.91
CA ASP A 192 0.95 8.78 16.23
C ASP A 192 -0.58 8.72 16.14
N ARG A 193 -1.10 7.50 16.23
CA ARG A 193 -2.55 7.22 16.20
C ARG A 193 -3.28 7.68 17.45
N SER A 194 -2.57 7.94 18.55
CA SER A 194 -3.20 8.46 19.77
C SER A 194 -3.73 9.88 19.57
N LEU A 195 -3.14 10.64 18.62
CA LEU A 195 -3.62 11.98 18.27
C LEU A 195 -5.03 11.96 17.71
N ILE A 196 -5.40 10.93 16.94
CA ILE A 196 -6.78 10.77 16.46
C ILE A 196 -7.73 10.74 17.65
N GLN A 197 -7.42 9.92 18.66
CA GLN A 197 -8.26 9.82 19.86
C GLN A 197 -8.34 11.14 20.63
N SER A 198 -7.27 11.95 20.61
CA SER A 198 -7.25 13.28 21.22
C SER A 198 -8.04 14.35 20.45
N CYS A 199 -8.22 14.17 19.14
CA CYS A 199 -8.97 15.08 18.27
C CYS A 199 -10.45 14.72 18.16
N LEU A 200 -10.85 13.51 18.56
CA LEU A 200 -12.25 13.10 18.61
C LEU A 200 -12.95 13.77 19.80
N SER A 201 -14.19 14.22 19.59
CA SER A 201 -15.03 14.72 20.67
C SER A 201 -15.26 13.64 21.72
N SER A 202 -15.32 14.03 23.00
CA SER A 202 -15.81 13.15 24.07
C SER A 202 -17.29 12.84 23.92
N GLU A 203 -18.04 13.72 23.26
CA GLU A 203 -19.44 13.53 22.91
C GLU A 203 -19.57 12.57 21.72
N ARG A 204 -20.24 11.44 21.94
CA ARG A 204 -20.49 10.44 20.91
C ARG A 204 -21.87 10.67 20.31
N VAL A 205 -21.93 10.94 19.01
CA VAL A 205 -23.18 10.89 18.26
C VAL A 205 -23.55 9.42 18.07
N PRO A 206 -24.79 9.00 18.38
CA PRO A 206 -25.23 7.64 18.08
C PRO A 206 -25.10 7.38 16.57
N VAL A 207 -24.54 6.24 16.21
CA VAL A 207 -24.59 5.75 14.83
C VAL A 207 -26.03 5.39 14.46
N ASP A 208 -26.38 5.46 13.19
CA ASP A 208 -27.70 5.02 12.75
C ASP A 208 -27.90 3.51 13.04
N ALA A 209 -29.15 3.08 13.14
CA ALA A 209 -29.48 1.72 13.55
C ALA A 209 -28.93 0.64 12.60
N GLU A 210 -28.73 0.95 11.31
CA GLU A 210 -28.18 0.01 10.34
C GLU A 210 -26.67 -0.16 10.54
N THR A 211 -25.96 0.95 10.70
CA THR A 211 -24.55 0.97 11.10
C THR A 211 -24.34 0.25 12.44
N GLU A 212 -25.15 0.57 13.45
CA GLU A 212 -25.10 -0.08 14.76
C GLU A 212 -25.29 -1.60 14.64
N LYS A 213 -26.33 -2.03 13.93
CA LYS A 213 -26.63 -3.45 13.70
C LYS A 213 -25.50 -4.15 12.95
N THR A 214 -24.89 -3.48 11.98
CA THR A 214 -23.76 -4.02 11.21
C THR A 214 -22.52 -4.24 12.08
N PHE A 215 -22.24 -3.32 13.01
CA PHE A 215 -21.05 -3.38 13.86
C PHE A 215 -21.22 -4.16 15.17
N THR A 216 -22.45 -4.31 15.67
CA THR A 216 -22.73 -4.96 16.97
C THR A 216 -23.47 -6.29 16.83
N GLY A 217 -24.08 -6.55 15.67
CA GLY A 217 -24.80 -7.78 15.41
C GLY A 217 -23.89 -9.00 15.44
N PHE A 218 -24.26 -10.00 16.26
CA PHE A 218 -23.55 -11.27 16.26
C PHE A 218 -23.73 -11.97 14.90
N SER A 219 -22.61 -12.29 14.26
CA SER A 219 -22.58 -13.14 13.08
C SER A 219 -21.53 -14.22 13.31
N PHE A 220 -21.97 -15.48 13.40
CA PHE A 220 -21.07 -16.62 13.59
C PHE A 220 -19.99 -16.66 12.50
N ALA A 221 -20.35 -16.36 11.25
CA ALA A 221 -19.41 -16.29 10.14
C ALA A 221 -18.38 -15.15 10.33
N ALA A 222 -18.82 -13.96 10.75
CA ALA A 222 -17.94 -12.82 10.98
C ALA A 222 -16.99 -13.06 12.17
N GLU A 223 -17.49 -13.64 13.27
CA GLU A 223 -16.68 -14.00 14.44
C GLU A 223 -15.63 -15.06 14.10
N TRP A 224 -16.04 -16.09 13.36
CA TRP A 224 -15.12 -17.11 12.87
C TRP A 224 -14.05 -16.51 11.96
N LEU A 225 -14.42 -15.62 11.02
CA LEU A 225 -13.47 -14.89 10.18
C LEU A 225 -12.56 -13.96 11.00
N ALA A 226 -13.07 -13.36 12.07
CA ALA A 226 -12.30 -12.50 12.98
C ALA A 226 -11.21 -13.27 13.74
N TRP A 227 -11.46 -14.56 14.04
CA TRP A 227 -10.55 -15.43 14.78
C TRP A 227 -9.43 -16.04 13.94
N ILE A 228 -9.64 -16.23 12.63
CA ILE A 228 -8.59 -16.77 11.76
C ILE A 228 -7.48 -15.75 11.50
N SER A 229 -6.27 -16.25 11.21
CA SER A 229 -5.12 -15.40 10.90
C SER A 229 -5.34 -14.58 9.63
N PRO A 230 -4.75 -13.37 9.50
CA PRO A 230 -4.86 -12.56 8.27
C PRO A 230 -4.45 -13.32 7.01
N LYS A 231 -3.43 -14.18 7.11
CA LYS A 231 -2.95 -15.02 6.00
C LYS A 231 -4.03 -15.98 5.50
N LEU A 232 -4.70 -16.68 6.42
CA LEU A 232 -5.77 -17.62 6.09
C LEU A 232 -7.01 -16.87 5.57
N ARG A 233 -7.37 -15.75 6.21
CA ARG A 233 -8.50 -14.90 5.81
C ARG A 233 -8.35 -14.42 4.37
N GLY A 234 -7.20 -13.83 4.04
CA GLY A 234 -6.90 -13.36 2.68
C GLY A 234 -6.98 -14.48 1.64
N ARG A 235 -6.50 -15.68 1.97
CA ARG A 235 -6.60 -16.87 1.10
C ARG A 235 -8.05 -17.32 0.87
N ILE A 236 -8.91 -17.30 1.89
CA ILE A 236 -10.32 -17.68 1.76
C ILE A 236 -11.07 -16.64 0.92
N ILE A 237 -10.99 -15.37 1.29
CA ILE A 237 -11.74 -14.29 0.61
C ILE A 237 -11.34 -14.20 -0.85
N SER A 238 -10.05 -14.31 -1.16
CA SER A 238 -9.63 -14.24 -2.54
C SER A 238 -10.11 -15.38 -3.42
N LYS A 239 -10.22 -16.60 -2.89
CA LYS A 239 -10.83 -17.70 -3.65
C LYS A 239 -12.29 -17.44 -4.00
N VAL A 240 -13.03 -16.78 -3.10
CA VAL A 240 -14.43 -16.39 -3.36
C VAL A 240 -14.47 -15.35 -4.47
N VAL A 241 -13.66 -14.30 -4.38
CA VAL A 241 -13.57 -13.26 -5.42
C VAL A 241 -13.15 -13.83 -6.78
N ASP A 242 -12.19 -14.74 -6.81
CA ASP A 242 -11.73 -15.38 -8.04
C ASP A 242 -12.84 -16.28 -8.66
N HIS A 243 -13.70 -16.89 -7.83
CA HIS A 243 -14.82 -17.71 -8.29
C HIS A 243 -15.96 -16.85 -8.86
N ASP A 244 -16.31 -15.75 -8.21
CA ASP A 244 -17.37 -14.86 -8.68
C ASP A 244 -16.92 -14.07 -9.93
N GLY A 245 -15.64 -13.65 -9.97
CA GLY A 245 -15.06 -12.96 -11.12
C GLY A 245 -14.94 -13.82 -12.38
N THR A 246 -14.86 -15.15 -12.24
CA THR A 246 -14.87 -16.08 -13.39
C THR A 246 -16.28 -16.30 -13.95
N SER A 247 -17.33 -16.15 -13.15
CA SER A 247 -18.72 -16.14 -13.66
C SER A 247 -19.14 -14.85 -14.36
N ALA A 248 -18.53 -13.71 -14.02
CA ALA A 248 -18.87 -12.40 -14.59
C ALA A 248 -18.12 -12.09 -15.91
N ALA A 249 -17.08 -12.86 -16.24
CA ALA A 249 -16.29 -12.69 -17.47
C ALA A 249 -16.78 -13.58 -18.63
N SER A 250 -17.86 -14.33 -18.46
CA SER A 250 -18.45 -15.24 -19.46
C SER A 250 -19.73 -14.71 -20.14
N ASP A 251 -20.13 -13.46 -19.86
CA ASP A 251 -21.26 -12.75 -20.50
C ASP A 251 -20.75 -11.54 -21.30
#